data_AF-A0A1G8HUC7-F1
#
_entry.id   AF-A0A1G8HUC7-F1
#
_cell.length_a   1.000
_cell.length_b   1.000
_cell.length_c   1.000
_cell.angle_alpha   90.00
_cell.angle_beta   90.00
_cell.angle_gamma   90.00
#
_symmetry.space_group_name_H-M   'P 1'
#
loop_
_entity.id
_entity.type
_entity.pdbx_description
1 polymer ?
#
loop_
_entity_poly.entity_id
_entity_poly.type
_entity_poly.pdbx_seq_one_letter_code
_entity_poly.pdbx_strand_id
1 'polypeptide(L)' 'MELEVGAATGAGHGEKNPLRMAQRNGYRERDWETRAGTVELPIPKLRKGSYFPGFF' A
#
# COMPACT_ATOMS: atom_id res chain seq x y z
N MET A 1 1.68 4.08 -5.58
CA MET A 1 1.25 3.32 -4.37
C MET A 1 1.64 4.03 -3.07
N GLU A 2 2.92 4.35 -2.86
CA GLU A 2 3.39 4.98 -1.61
C GLU A 2 2.62 6.24 -1.17
N LEU A 3 2.27 7.11 -2.12
CA LEU A 3 1.45 8.31 -1.89
C LEU A 3 0.02 7.98 -1.44
N GLU A 4 -0.66 7.04 -2.11
CA GLU A 4 -2.00 6.60 -1.74
C GLU A 4 -2.01 5.92 -0.37
N VAL A 5 -1.00 5.09 -0.09
CA VAL A 5 -0.85 4.42 1.19
C VAL A 5 -0.56 5.45 2.28
N GLY A 6 0.29 6.45 2.01
CA GLY A 6 0.57 7.55 2.92
C GLY A 6 -0.69 8.36 3.27
N ALA A 7 -1.56 8.62 2.28
CA ALA A 7 -2.85 9.25 2.49
C ALA A 7 -3.79 8.36 3.33
N ALA A 8 -3.83 7.05 3.05
CA ALA A 8 -4.63 6.09 3.82
C ALA A 8 -4.13 5.89 5.26
N THR A 9 -2.81 5.95 5.49
CA THR A 9 -2.22 5.86 6.83
C THR A 9 -2.18 7.20 7.57
N GLY A 10 -2.41 8.31 6.88
CA GLY A 10 -2.29 9.68 7.40
C GLY A 10 -0.84 10.06 7.77
N ALA A 11 0.15 9.31 7.28
CA ALA A 11 1.55 9.46 7.63
C ALA A 11 2.44 8.74 6.61
N GLY A 12 3.62 9.28 6.34
CA GLY A 12 4.64 8.62 5.53
C GLY A 12 5.17 7.34 6.18
N HIS A 13 5.87 6.53 5.38
CA HIS A 13 6.55 5.33 5.88
C HIS A 13 7.65 5.72 6.89
N GLY A 14 7.61 5.17 8.10
CA GLY A 14 8.59 5.47 9.15
C GLY A 14 8.40 6.82 9.88
N GLU A 15 7.49 7.68 9.44
CA GLU A 15 7.27 9.00 10.05
C GLU A 15 6.67 8.88 11.46
N LYS A 16 7.06 9.70 12.43
CA LYS A 16 6.39 9.69 13.75
C LYS A 16 5.28 10.74 13.75
N ASN A 17 4.08 10.33 13.37
CA ASN A 17 2.91 11.21 13.39
C ASN A 17 1.90 10.72 14.46
N PRO A 18 1.54 11.54 15.46
CA PRO A 18 0.55 11.20 16.47
C PRO A 18 -0.88 11.01 15.90
N LEU A 19 -1.17 11.54 14.72
CA LEU A 19 -2.44 11.39 14.00
C LEU A 19 -2.46 10.20 13.04
N ARG A 20 -1.42 9.34 13.05
CA ARG A 20 -1.36 8.17 12.17
C ARG A 20 -2.57 7.25 12.40
N MET A 21 -3.28 6.94 11.33
CA MET A 21 -4.50 6.12 11.36
C MET A 21 -4.22 4.62 11.25
N ALA A 22 -3.17 4.23 10.52
CA ALA A 22 -2.79 2.83 10.35
C ALA A 22 -1.28 2.66 10.15
N GLN A 23 -0.75 1.50 10.54
CA GLN A 23 0.63 1.09 10.27
C GLN A 23 0.68 0.07 9.15
N ARG A 24 1.79 0.02 8.42
CA ARG A 24 2.04 -0.97 7.39
C ARG A 24 2.66 -2.23 8.00
N ASN A 25 2.22 -3.41 7.58
CA ASN A 25 2.66 -4.70 8.10
C ASN A 25 3.07 -5.64 6.96
N GLY A 26 4.13 -5.25 6.25
CA GLY A 26 4.66 -6.00 5.11
C GLY A 26 3.84 -5.84 3.83
N TYR A 27 4.04 -6.76 2.90
CA TYR A 27 3.45 -6.73 1.56
C TYR A 27 2.72 -8.05 1.26
N ARG A 28 1.77 -8.00 0.33
CA ARG A 28 1.16 -9.14 -0.33
C ARG A 28 1.61 -9.14 -1.78
N GLU A 29 2.18 -10.24 -2.23
CA GLU A 29 2.48 -10.45 -3.64
C GLU A 29 1.18 -10.61 -4.42
N ARG A 30 1.09 -9.92 -5.54
CA ARG A 30 0.03 -10.09 -6.52
C ARG A 30 0.61 -9.87 -7.90
N ASP A 31 0.40 -10.84 -8.76
CA ASP A 31 0.76 -10.74 -10.17
C ASP A 31 -0.26 -9.87 -10.88
N TRP A 32 0.23 -8.86 -11.57
CA TRP A 32 -0.57 -8.01 -12.43
C TRP A 32 -0.23 -8.26 -13.88
N GLU A 33 -1.15 -8.94 -14.58
CA GLU A 33 -1.02 -9.17 -16.01
C GLU A 33 -1.35 -7.89 -16.77
N THR A 34 -0.37 -7.39 -17.51
CA THR A 34 -0.54 -6.28 -18.43
C THR A 34 -0.28 -6.76 -19.86
N ARG A 35 -0.69 -5.97 -20.86
CA ARG A 35 -0.39 -6.28 -22.27
C ARG A 35 1.12 -6.36 -22.55
N ALA A 36 1.95 -5.75 -21.70
CA ALA A 36 3.41 -5.78 -21.80
C ALA A 36 4.05 -6.96 -21.03
N GLY A 37 3.24 -7.79 -20.36
CA GLY A 37 3.70 -8.93 -19.54
C GLY A 37 3.19 -8.88 -18.11
N THR A 38 3.59 -9.87 -17.31
CA THR A 38 3.26 -10.00 -15.89
C THR A 38 4.21 -9.15 -15.06
N VAL A 39 3.65 -8.24 -14.25
CA VAL A 39 4.39 -7.42 -13.30
C VAL A 39 4.08 -7.90 -11.89
N GLU A 40 5.13 -8.26 -11.15
CA GLU A 40 5.01 -8.56 -9.72
C GLU A 40 4.73 -7.26 -8.96
N LEU A 41 3.52 -7.13 -8.39
CA LEU A 41 3.11 -5.94 -7.67
C LEU A 41 3.01 -6.22 -6.16
N PRO A 42 3.95 -5.72 -5.35
CA PRO A 42 3.87 -5.86 -3.90
C PRO A 42 2.86 -4.86 -3.33
N ILE A 43 1.69 -5.35 -2.89
CA ILE A 43 0.63 -4.52 -2.28
C ILE A 43 0.91 -4.37 -0.77
N PRO A 44 1.12 -3.16 -0.23
CA PRO A 44 1.29 -2.94 1.21
C PRO A 44 0.08 -3.43 2.00
N LYS A 45 0.35 -4.22 3.04
CA LYS A 45 -0.67 -4.61 4.02
C LYS A 45 -0.78 -3.53 5.08
N LEU A 46 -1.99 -3.09 5.38
CA LEU A 46 -2.26 -2.23 6.54
C LEU A 46 -2.65 -3.09 7.74
N ARG A 47 -2.16 -2.74 8.92
CA ARG A 47 -2.47 -3.41 10.19
C ARG A 47 -3.90 -3.13 10.65
N LYS A 48 -4.49 -2.05 10.15
CA LYS A 48 -5.89 -1.65 10.37
C LYS A 48 -6.47 -1.17 9.04
N GLY A 49 -7.56 -1.80 8.61
CA GLY A 49 -8.17 -1.58 7.30
C GLY A 49 -7.54 -2.40 6.18
N SER A 50 -8.08 -2.26 4.97
CA SER A 50 -7.55 -2.87 3.75
C SER A 50 -7.20 -1.77 2.76
N TYR A 51 -6.04 -1.89 2.13
CA TYR A 51 -5.64 -1.01 1.05
C TYR A 51 -5.65 -1.78 -0.27
N PHE A 52 -6.33 -1.20 -1.25
CA PHE A 52 -6.40 -1.68 -2.62
C PHE A 52 -5.96 -0.52 -3.52
N PRO A 53 -4.95 -0.71 -4.38
CA PRO A 53 -4.54 0.35 -5.32
C PRO A 53 -5.68 0.73 -6.26
N GLY A 54 -5.74 1.99 -6.70
CA GLY A 54 -6.81 2.48 -7.57
C GLY A 54 -6.70 2.10 -9.05
N PHE A 55 -5.63 1.40 -9.46
CA PHE A 55 -5.31 1.12 -10.87
C PHE A 55 -5.72 -0.28 -11.34
N PHE A 56 -6.88 -0.76 -10.88
CA PHE A 56 -7.46 -2.04 -11.34
C PHE A 56 -8.32 -1.88 -12.58
#